data_AF-A0ABC8RHB4-F1
#
_entry.id   AF-A0ABC8RHB4-F1
#
_cell.length_a   1.000
_cell.length_b   1.000
_cell.length_c   1.000
_cell.angle_alpha   90.00
_cell.angle_beta   90.00
_cell.angle_gamma   90.00
#
_symmetry.space_group_name_H-M   'P 1'
#
loop_
_entity.id
_entity.type
_entity.pdbx_description
1 polymer ?
#
loop_
_entity_poly.entity_id
_entity_poly.type
_entity_poly.pdbx_seq_one_letter_code
_entity_poly.pdbx_strand_id
1 'polypeptide(L)'
;MASSEMDRVFPSRAICDAIGGETFGSTDFSVLENVRDAILRMTYYWYNFMPLSRGSAAVGFVVLLGLFLAANMEFTGSIPEGLQVDWEAILNFDPNKFVESVKSWLYPSLKVTTSWKAYPDVASTFETTGSVIAALSSYPRVLTER
;
A
#
# COMPACT_ATOMS: atom_id res chain seq x y z
N MET A 1 11.12 23.48 13.12
CA MET A 1 12.39 22.87 12.65
C MET A 1 12.35 21.35 12.74
N ALA A 2 11.99 20.75 13.88
CA ALA A 2 11.84 19.29 14.01
C ALA A 2 10.77 18.65 13.10
N SER A 3 9.65 19.35 12.83
CA SER A 3 8.57 18.84 11.97
C SER A 3 9.01 18.62 10.52
N SER A 4 9.84 19.50 9.95
CA SER A 4 10.30 19.36 8.55
C SER A 4 11.37 18.29 8.39
N GLU A 5 12.10 17.96 9.45
CA GLU A 5 13.08 16.85 9.43
C GLU A 5 12.37 15.51 9.59
N MET A 6 11.36 15.43 10.46
CA MET A 6 10.51 14.24 10.59
C MET A 6 9.71 13.99 9.31
N ASP A 7 9.20 15.01 8.62
CA ASP A 7 8.52 14.86 7.32
C ASP A 7 9.47 14.40 6.20
N ARG A 8 10.79 14.64 6.33
CA ARG A 8 11.81 14.12 5.41
C ARG A 8 12.19 12.67 5.71
N VAL A 9 12.14 12.26 6.98
CA VAL A 9 12.49 10.91 7.46
C VAL A 9 11.29 9.97 7.31
N PHE A 10 10.11 10.41 7.70
CA PHE A 10 8.85 9.70 7.54
C PHE A 10 7.92 10.58 6.70
N PRO A 11 7.86 10.35 5.37
CA PRO A 11 6.98 11.10 4.48
C PRO A 11 5.50 10.68 4.63
N SER A 12 5.05 10.49 5.87
CA SER A 12 3.67 10.14 6.21
C SER A 12 2.70 11.20 5.73
N ARG A 13 3.10 12.47 5.71
CA ARG A 13 2.25 13.57 5.24
C ARG A 13 1.92 13.46 3.75
N ALA A 14 2.90 13.15 2.91
CA ALA A 14 2.66 12.93 1.48
C ALA A 14 1.74 11.71 1.23
N ILE A 15 1.91 10.66 2.04
CA ILE A 15 1.06 9.47 2.00
C ILE A 15 -0.37 9.81 2.47
N CYS A 16 -0.51 10.57 3.57
CA CYS A 16 -1.80 11.00 4.10
C CYS A 16 -2.53 11.95 3.17
N ASP A 17 -1.83 12.87 2.50
CA ASP A 17 -2.42 13.78 1.52
C ASP A 17 -2.87 13.01 0.27
N ALA A 18 -2.10 12.00 -0.16
CA ALA A 18 -2.46 11.13 -1.28
C ALA A 18 -3.64 10.19 -0.97
N ILE A 19 -3.69 9.60 0.23
CA ILE A 19 -4.68 8.59 0.63
C ILE A 19 -5.95 9.23 1.24
N GLY A 20 -5.80 10.31 2.00
CA GLY A 20 -6.88 10.96 2.75
C GLY A 20 -7.25 12.36 2.27
N GLY A 21 -6.53 12.91 1.29
CA GLY A 21 -6.74 14.26 0.78
C GLY A 21 -7.41 14.32 -0.60
N GLU A 22 -7.51 15.53 -1.13
CA GLU A 22 -8.15 15.88 -2.41
C GLU A 22 -7.50 15.21 -3.64
N THR A 23 -6.31 14.63 -3.48
CA THR A 23 -5.59 13.90 -4.53
C THR A 23 -5.94 12.41 -4.61
N PHE A 24 -6.84 11.90 -3.75
CA PHE A 24 -7.27 10.51 -3.78
C PHE A 24 -7.88 10.14 -5.14
N GLY A 25 -7.21 9.26 -5.88
CA GLY A 25 -7.63 8.88 -7.22
C GLY A 25 -7.16 9.81 -8.35
N SER A 26 -6.23 10.73 -8.09
CA SER A 26 -5.47 11.40 -9.16
C SER A 26 -4.54 10.41 -9.85
N THR A 27 -4.44 10.50 -11.17
CA THR A 27 -3.51 9.74 -12.01
C THR A 27 -2.27 10.56 -12.40
N ASP A 28 -2.03 11.68 -11.73
CA ASP A 28 -0.86 12.53 -11.99
C ASP A 28 0.43 11.76 -11.72
N PHE A 29 1.18 11.50 -12.78
CA PHE A 29 2.39 10.67 -12.73
C PHE A 29 3.45 11.22 -11.75
N SER A 30 3.60 12.55 -11.68
CA SER A 30 4.56 13.17 -10.75
C SER A 30 4.15 13.03 -9.28
N VAL A 31 2.85 13.09 -8.99
CA VAL A 31 2.34 12.86 -7.62
C VAL A 31 2.51 11.38 -7.27
N LEU A 32 2.23 10.49 -8.22
CA LEU A 32 2.35 9.05 -8.02
C LEU A 32 3.79 8.61 -7.78
N GLU A 33 4.77 9.13 -8.51
CA GLU A 33 6.20 8.85 -8.27
C GLU A 33 6.64 9.31 -6.88
N ASN A 34 6.25 10.51 -6.45
CA ASN A 34 6.55 11.00 -5.11
C ASN A 34 5.94 10.12 -4.01
N VAL A 35 4.72 9.63 -4.22
CA VAL A 35 4.04 8.72 -3.29
C VAL A 35 4.73 7.35 -3.25
N ARG A 36 5.14 6.80 -4.40
CA ARG A 36 5.86 5.52 -4.47
C ARG A 36 7.19 5.60 -3.73
N ASP A 37 7.97 6.66 -3.95
CA ASP A 37 9.24 6.87 -3.25
C ASP A 37 9.03 7.11 -1.74
N ALA A 38 7.97 7.82 -1.36
CA ALA A 38 7.59 8.02 0.04
C ALA A 38 7.23 6.69 0.74
N ILE A 39 6.43 5.84 0.09
CA ILE A 39 6.06 4.51 0.59
C ILE A 39 7.31 3.65 0.79
N LEU A 40 8.22 3.60 -0.20
CA LEU A 40 9.46 2.84 -0.09
C LEU A 40 10.36 3.35 1.04
N ARG A 41 10.49 4.67 1.21
CA ARG A 41 11.24 5.25 2.34
C ARG A 41 10.63 4.89 3.69
N MET A 42 9.29 4.91 3.80
CA MET A 42 8.62 4.46 5.02
C MET A 42 8.90 2.98 5.32
N THR A 43 8.88 2.12 4.29
CA THR A 43 9.20 0.71 4.41
C THR A 43 10.67 0.44 4.77
N TYR A 44 11.60 1.22 4.22
CA TYR A 44 13.02 1.16 4.62
C TYR A 44 13.18 1.36 6.12
N TYR A 45 12.57 2.41 6.67
CA TYR A 45 12.63 2.68 8.10
C TYR A 45 11.88 1.62 8.91
N TRP A 46 10.74 1.12 8.43
CA TRP A 46 10.03 0.02 9.09
C TRP A 46 10.92 -1.21 9.29
N TYR A 47 11.65 -1.63 8.26
CA TYR A 47 12.54 -2.78 8.34
C TYR A 47 13.78 -2.50 9.21
N ASN A 48 14.32 -1.29 9.21
CA ASN A 48 15.46 -0.92 10.05
C ASN A 48 15.09 -0.79 11.54
N PHE A 49 13.92 -0.21 11.85
CA PHE A 49 13.47 -0.03 13.23
C PHE A 49 12.92 -1.32 13.85
N MET A 50 12.45 -2.27 13.03
CA MET A 50 11.83 -3.52 13.46
C MET A 50 10.87 -3.33 14.66
N PRO A 51 9.80 -2.54 14.50
CA PRO A 51 8.98 -2.08 15.64
C PRO A 51 8.22 -3.19 16.36
N LEU A 52 8.05 -4.36 15.73
CA LEU A 52 7.39 -5.52 16.32
C LEU A 52 8.41 -6.54 16.82
N SER A 53 8.15 -7.12 18.00
CA SER A 53 9.01 -8.15 18.59
C SER A 53 9.17 -9.40 17.70
N ARG A 54 8.18 -9.70 16.84
CA ARG A 54 8.22 -10.77 15.83
C ARG A 54 7.36 -10.38 14.62
N GLY A 55 7.82 -10.73 13.41
CA GLY A 55 7.02 -10.59 12.18
C GLY A 55 7.09 -9.21 11.52
N SER A 56 8.00 -8.32 11.93
CA SER A 56 8.21 -7.01 11.29
C SER A 56 8.41 -7.11 9.77
N ALA A 57 9.09 -8.15 9.29
CA ALA A 57 9.29 -8.42 7.86
C ALA A 57 7.96 -8.63 7.10
N ALA A 58 7.13 -9.56 7.59
CA ALA A 58 5.84 -9.89 6.98
C ALA A 58 4.86 -8.72 7.05
N VAL A 59 4.74 -8.08 8.22
CA VAL A 59 3.84 -6.93 8.40
C VAL A 59 4.32 -5.74 7.56
N GLY A 60 5.62 -5.50 7.49
CA GLY A 60 6.18 -4.41 6.67
C GLY A 60 5.87 -4.60 5.18
N PHE A 61 5.90 -5.84 4.69
CA PHE A 61 5.55 -6.14 3.31
C PHE A 61 4.05 -5.99 3.04
N VAL A 62 3.20 -6.45 3.96
CA VAL A 62 1.74 -6.25 3.84
C VAL A 62 1.37 -4.77 3.88
N VAL A 63 2.01 -3.97 4.74
CA VAL A 63 1.80 -2.52 4.81
C VAL A 63 2.28 -1.85 3.53
N LEU A 64 3.44 -2.24 2.99
CA LEU A 64 3.93 -1.75 1.70
C LEU A 64 2.89 -1.97 0.58
N LEU A 65 2.40 -3.21 0.43
CA LEU A 65 1.39 -3.54 -0.57
C LEU A 65 0.06 -2.80 -0.32
N GLY A 66 -0.36 -2.70 0.93
CA GLY A 66 -1.57 -1.98 1.33
C GLY A 66 -1.53 -0.49 1.00
N LEU A 67 -0.37 0.15 1.18
CA LEU A 67 -0.17 1.56 0.82
C LEU A 67 -0.20 1.77 -0.70
N PHE A 68 0.40 0.86 -1.49
CA PHE A 68 0.27 0.93 -2.94
C PHE A 68 -1.18 0.75 -3.38
N LEU A 69 -1.89 -0.22 -2.81
CA LEU A 69 -3.29 -0.46 -3.13
C LEU A 69 -4.17 0.74 -2.77
N ALA A 70 -3.95 1.36 -1.61
CA ALA A 70 -4.64 2.58 -1.20
C ALA A 70 -4.37 3.76 -2.14
N ALA A 71 -3.19 3.79 -2.76
CA ALA A 71 -2.82 4.77 -3.78
C ALA A 71 -3.23 4.35 -5.21
N ASN A 72 -4.18 3.40 -5.35
CA ASN A 72 -4.71 2.91 -6.64
C ASN A 72 -3.68 2.17 -7.51
N MET A 73 -2.63 1.63 -6.90
CA MET A 73 -1.61 0.85 -7.57
C MET A 73 -1.70 -0.60 -7.11
N GLU A 74 -2.12 -1.46 -8.02
CA GLU A 74 -2.18 -2.89 -7.80
C GLU A 74 -0.83 -3.54 -8.11
N PHE A 75 -0.27 -4.25 -7.14
CA PHE A 75 0.91 -5.07 -7.36
C PHE A 75 0.49 -6.42 -7.95
N THR A 76 0.89 -6.68 -9.20
CA THR A 76 0.55 -7.92 -9.93
C THR A 76 1.74 -8.84 -10.18
N GLY A 77 2.91 -8.48 -9.67
CA GLY A 77 4.15 -9.22 -9.85
C GLY A 77 4.43 -10.22 -8.74
N SER A 78 5.61 -10.83 -8.82
CA SER A 78 6.20 -11.62 -7.76
C SER A 78 7.51 -10.98 -7.30
N ILE A 79 7.91 -11.26 -6.07
CA ILE A 79 9.24 -10.90 -5.59
C ILE A 79 10.26 -11.77 -6.38
N PRO A 80 11.36 -11.21 -6.90
CA PRO A 80 12.41 -11.99 -7.55
C PRO A 80 12.93 -13.12 -6.67
N GLU A 81 13.26 -14.26 -7.27
CA GLU A 81 13.81 -15.40 -6.53
C GLU A 81 15.13 -15.03 -5.84
N GLY A 82 15.28 -15.41 -4.58
CA GLY A 82 16.47 -15.10 -3.78
C GLY A 82 16.51 -13.69 -3.20
N LEU A 83 15.52 -12.83 -3.48
CA LEU A 83 15.43 -11.49 -2.91
C LEU A 83 14.55 -11.47 -1.66
N GLN A 84 15.06 -10.85 -0.60
CA GLN A 84 14.28 -10.58 0.61
C GLN A 84 14.33 -9.08 0.91
N VAL A 85 13.16 -8.43 0.88
CA VAL A 85 13.03 -6.96 0.91
C VAL A 85 13.54 -6.35 2.21
N ASP A 86 13.38 -7.07 3.32
CA ASP A 86 13.91 -6.71 4.64
C ASP A 86 15.45 -6.76 4.67
N TRP A 87 16.08 -7.75 4.04
CA TRP A 87 17.54 -7.80 3.92
C TRP A 87 18.08 -6.68 3.05
N GLU A 88 17.42 -6.35 1.94
CA GLU A 88 17.77 -5.19 1.12
C GLU A 88 17.74 -3.89 1.93
N ALA A 89 16.76 -3.74 2.84
CA ALA A 89 16.68 -2.56 3.70
C ALA A 89 17.74 -2.55 4.81
N ILE A 90 18.08 -3.69 5.39
CA ILE A 90 19.04 -3.81 6.51
C ILE A 90 20.49 -3.68 6.00
N LEU A 91 20.79 -4.20 4.81
CA LEU A 91 22.15 -4.22 4.26
C LEU A 91 22.52 -2.90 3.55
N ASN A 92 21.54 -2.11 3.14
CA ASN A 92 21.77 -0.80 2.54
C ASN A 92 21.71 0.30 3.60
N PHE A 93 22.82 0.99 3.84
CA PHE A 93 22.87 2.15 4.75
C PHE A 93 22.26 3.43 4.17
N ASP A 94 22.05 3.46 2.85
CA ASP A 94 21.46 4.60 2.14
C ASP A 94 20.02 4.25 1.71
N PRO A 95 19.00 5.00 2.20
CA PRO A 95 17.62 4.75 1.82
C PRO A 95 17.38 4.91 0.31
N ASN A 96 18.17 5.73 -0.39
CA ASN A 96 18.01 5.89 -1.84
C ASN A 96 18.47 4.65 -2.62
N LYS A 97 19.53 3.97 -2.14
CA LYS A 97 19.97 2.70 -2.74
C LYS A 97 18.94 1.59 -2.57
N PHE A 98 18.30 1.54 -1.40
CA PHE A 98 17.17 0.64 -1.18
C PHE A 98 16.02 0.94 -2.13
N VAL A 99 15.64 2.22 -2.26
CA VAL A 99 14.58 2.65 -3.17
C VAL A 99 14.90 2.24 -4.61
N GLU A 100 16.13 2.48 -5.10
CA GLU A 100 16.55 2.10 -6.45
C GLU A 100 16.51 0.58 -6.68
N SER A 101 17.02 -0.20 -5.71
CA SER A 101 17.00 -1.68 -5.74
C SER A 101 15.56 -2.21 -5.85
N VAL A 102 14.67 -1.73 -4.98
CA VAL A 102 13.27 -2.17 -4.96
C VAL A 102 12.49 -1.66 -6.17
N LYS A 103 12.73 -0.42 -6.59
CA LYS A 103 12.10 0.21 -7.76
C LYS A 103 12.30 -0.60 -9.03
N SER A 104 13.49 -1.19 -9.22
CA SER A 104 13.86 -1.93 -10.43
C SER A 104 12.90 -3.10 -10.78
N TRP A 105 12.36 -3.80 -9.79
CA TRP A 105 11.46 -4.94 -9.97
C TRP A 105 10.01 -4.65 -9.56
N LEU A 106 9.81 -3.74 -8.61
CA LEU A 106 8.49 -3.43 -8.08
C LEU A 106 7.69 -2.56 -9.05
N TYR A 107 8.30 -1.52 -9.63
CA TYR A 107 7.58 -0.54 -10.46
C TYR A 107 7.03 -1.12 -11.76
N PRO A 108 7.78 -1.97 -12.50
CA PRO A 108 7.23 -2.67 -13.66
C PRO A 108 6.01 -3.55 -13.32
N SER A 109 5.90 -3.95 -12.05
CA SER A 109 4.84 -4.83 -11.55
C SER A 109 3.63 -4.08 -10.97
N LEU A 110 3.72 -2.75 -10.84
CA LEU A 110 2.64 -1.88 -10.33
C LEU A 110 1.75 -1.41 -11.49
N LYS A 111 0.48 -1.82 -11.46
CA LYS A 111 -0.54 -1.35 -12.40
C LYS A 111 -1.43 -0.33 -11.74
N VAL A 112 -1.61 0.83 -12.38
CA VAL A 112 -2.56 1.83 -11.89
C VAL A 112 -3.96 1.38 -12.27
N THR A 113 -4.79 1.08 -11.26
CA THR A 113 -6.13 0.56 -11.45
C THR A 113 -7.13 1.51 -10.80
N THR A 114 -7.99 2.15 -11.61
CA THR A 114 -9.13 2.96 -11.14
C THR A 114 -10.47 2.27 -11.44
N SER A 115 -10.47 0.94 -11.62
CA SER A 115 -11.67 0.16 -11.92
C SER A 115 -12.75 0.33 -10.85
N TRP A 116 -12.35 0.63 -9.61
CA TRP A 116 -13.29 0.87 -8.52
C TRP A 116 -14.19 2.08 -8.73
N LYS A 117 -13.77 3.08 -9.52
CA LYS A 117 -14.59 4.25 -9.86
C LYS A 117 -15.82 3.88 -10.70
N ALA A 118 -15.82 2.71 -11.33
CA ALA A 118 -16.95 2.23 -12.12
C ALA A 118 -18.03 1.55 -11.24
N TYR A 119 -17.72 1.24 -9.98
CA TYR A 119 -18.72 0.67 -9.07
C TYR A 119 -19.65 1.77 -8.53
N PRO A 120 -20.96 1.48 -8.42
CA PRO A 120 -21.89 2.41 -7.83
C PRO A 120 -21.55 2.64 -6.36
N ASP A 121 -21.88 3.84 -5.87
CA ASP A 121 -21.72 4.16 -4.47
C ASP A 121 -22.56 3.21 -3.59
N VAL A 122 -22.02 2.82 -2.44
CA VAL A 122 -22.68 1.89 -1.52
C VAL A 122 -23.99 2.48 -1.04
N ALA A 123 -24.05 3.79 -0.77
CA ALA A 123 -25.28 4.46 -0.36
C ALA A 123 -26.33 4.52 -1.49
N SER A 124 -25.88 4.55 -2.75
CA SER A 124 -26.78 4.48 -3.91
C SER A 124 -27.31 3.08 -4.20
N THR A 125 -26.60 2.04 -3.75
CA THR A 125 -26.94 0.63 -3.99
C THR A 125 -27.75 0.01 -2.85
N PHE A 126 -27.52 0.47 -1.61
CA PHE A 126 -28.14 -0.06 -0.41
C PHE A 126 -28.89 1.06 0.35
N GLU A 127 -30.21 1.10 0.19
CA GLU A 127 -31.05 2.14 0.78
C GLU A 127 -31.12 2.09 2.32
N THR A 128 -30.87 0.93 2.92
CA THR A 128 -31.01 0.73 4.38
C THR A 128 -29.83 -0.04 4.97
N THR A 129 -29.50 0.23 6.23
CA THR A 129 -28.50 -0.54 6.98
C THR A 129 -28.81 -2.05 6.99
N GLY A 130 -30.10 -2.42 7.01
CA GLY A 130 -30.54 -3.81 6.93
C GLY A 130 -30.15 -4.49 5.62
N SER A 131 -30.20 -3.78 4.49
CA SER A 131 -29.78 -4.31 3.19
C SER A 131 -28.27 -4.54 3.09
N VAL A 132 -27.46 -3.66 3.71
CA VAL A 132 -26.00 -3.85 3.81
C VAL A 132 -25.68 -5.09 4.65
N ILE A 133 -26.31 -5.23 5.83
CA ILE A 133 -26.10 -6.39 6.70
C ILE A 133 -26.54 -7.68 6.01
N ALA A 134 -27.67 -7.67 5.30
CA ALA A 134 -28.15 -8.83 4.55
C ALA A 134 -27.15 -9.28 3.47
N ALA A 135 -26.60 -8.34 2.71
CA ALA A 135 -25.59 -8.62 1.68
C ALA A 135 -24.27 -9.16 2.26
N LEU A 136 -23.82 -8.64 3.40
CA LEU A 136 -22.62 -9.13 4.08
C LEU A 136 -22.85 -10.47 4.81
N SER A 137 -24.09 -10.76 5.18
CA SER A 137 -24.47 -11.99 5.90
C SER A 137 -24.85 -13.15 4.97
N SER A 138 -24.91 -12.92 3.65
CA SER A 138 -25.11 -13.99 2.66
C SER A 138 -23.88 -14.89 2.57
N TYR A 139 -23.79 -15.89 3.44
CA TYR A 139 -22.91 -17.03 3.24
C TYR A 139 -23.54 -17.95 2.18
N PRO A 140 -22.80 -18.36 1.13
CA PRO A 140 -23.28 -19.43 0.26
C PRO A 140 -23.41 -20.70 1.12
N ARG A 141 -24.65 -21.14 1.33
CA ARG A 141 -24.96 -22.42 1.96
C ARG A 141 -24.57 -23.52 0.98
N VAL A 142 -23.28 -23.85 0.91
CA VAL A 142 -22.81 -24.99 0.13
C VAL A 142 -23.18 -26.27 0.88
N LEU A 143 -24.30 -26.85 0.47
CA LEU A 143 -24.67 -28.27 0.51
C LEU A 143 -24.37 -29.04 1.82
N THR A 144 -25.31 -28.98 2.76
CA THR A 144 -25.60 -30.09 3.69
C THR A 144 -26.98 -30.68 3.37
N GLU A 145 -27.15 -31.19 2.15
CA GLU A 145 -28.20 -32.17 1.83
C GLU A 145 -27.65 -33.15 0.77
N ARG A 146 -27.08 -34.26 1.24
CA ARG A 146 -27.49 -35.64 0.95
C ARG A 146 -26.57 -36.65 1.61
#